data_AF-A0A8J6RBI5-F1
#
_entry.id   AF-A0A8J6RBI5-F1
#
_cell.length_a   1.000
_cell.length_b   1.000
_cell.length_c   1.000
_cell.angle_alpha   90.00
_cell.angle_beta   90.00
_cell.angle_gamma   90.00
#
_symmetry.space_group_name_H-M   'P 1'
#
loop_
_entity.id
_entity.type
_entity.pdbx_description
1 polymer ?
#
loop_
_entity_poly.entity_id
_entity_poly.type
_entity_poly.pdbx_seq_one_letter_code
_entity_poly.pdbx_strand_id
1 'polypeptide(L)'
;MKRLPSLLLALLLTPVVVACTPVGNRPQTPSSPVSDPTSNPTLPVIDQFTLDELFAQDGGGCGMTLWHRDDGLRATGYLFFNGLAQPSTDAVALMKLDGEFIRFRRIAASGDEFYGQQTSQTFASPDNAIELQVDVTQGDPGEIESVSVEGTLQLQQNGEMTEIPVLGDAGC
;
A
#
# COMPACT_ATOMS: atom_id res chain seq x y z
N MET A 1 25.03 -43.70 2.00
CA MET A 1 26.37 -43.53 2.61
C MET A 1 26.99 -42.21 2.14
N LYS A 2 27.01 -41.18 3.00
CA LYS A 2 28.06 -40.15 3.15
C LYS A 2 27.62 -39.16 4.24
N ARG A 3 28.59 -38.71 5.02
CA ARG A 3 28.53 -38.34 6.44
C ARG A 3 28.21 -36.85 6.67
N LEU A 4 27.57 -36.56 7.82
CA LEU A 4 27.59 -35.26 8.53
C LEU A 4 28.99 -34.93 9.07
N PRO A 5 29.27 -33.64 9.34
CA PRO A 5 29.33 -33.17 10.74
C PRO A 5 28.55 -31.85 10.92
N SER A 6 27.79 -31.62 12.00
CA SER A 6 28.18 -31.47 13.41
C SER A 6 29.11 -30.28 13.66
N LEU A 7 28.94 -29.61 14.81
CA LEU A 7 29.51 -28.34 15.31
C LEU A 7 28.58 -27.12 15.10
N LEU A 8 28.29 -26.26 16.09
CA LEU A 8 28.73 -26.20 17.47
C LEU A 8 27.69 -25.37 18.28
N LEU A 9 27.41 -25.85 19.48
CA LEU A 9 26.70 -25.20 20.56
C LEU A 9 27.47 -23.97 21.08
N ALA A 10 26.80 -22.85 21.34
CA ALA A 10 27.30 -21.81 22.25
C ALA A 10 26.15 -21.23 23.08
N LEU A 11 25.90 -21.88 24.21
CA LEU A 11 25.19 -21.32 25.36
C LEU A 11 26.03 -20.17 25.94
N LEU A 12 25.43 -18.99 26.12
CA LEU A 12 25.94 -17.98 27.05
C LEU A 12 24.81 -17.64 28.03
N LEU A 13 24.80 -18.38 29.14
CA LEU A 13 24.20 -17.99 30.41
C LEU A 13 25.17 -17.04 31.11
N THR A 14 24.72 -15.85 31.48
CA THR A 14 25.35 -15.09 32.58
C THR A 14 24.28 -14.58 33.56
N PRO A 15 24.52 -14.74 34.88
CA PRO A 15 23.54 -14.51 35.93
C PRO A 15 23.64 -13.12 36.58
N VAL A 16 22.51 -12.71 37.16
CA VAL A 16 22.33 -12.07 38.49
C VAL A 16 23.28 -10.93 38.87
N VAL A 17 22.71 -9.74 39.06
CA VAL A 17 22.85 -9.04 40.35
C VAL A 17 21.51 -8.36 40.70
N VAL A 18 20.85 -8.89 41.73
CA VAL A 18 19.82 -8.19 42.51
C VAL A 18 20.57 -7.23 43.43
N ALA A 19 20.30 -5.93 43.31
CA ALA A 19 20.68 -4.93 44.30
C ALA A 19 19.41 -4.31 44.88
N CYS A 20 19.04 -4.74 46.08
CA CYS A 20 18.08 -4.06 46.94
C CYS A 20 18.84 -3.03 47.80
N THR A 21 18.52 -1.75 47.63
CA THR A 21 18.90 -0.66 48.57
C THR A 21 17.74 0.35 48.63
N PRO A 22 17.70 1.28 49.61
CA PRO A 22 16.76 1.27 50.72
C PRO A 22 15.58 2.23 50.51
N VAL A 23 14.49 1.97 51.24
CA VAL A 23 13.39 2.91 51.46
C VAL A 23 13.95 4.21 52.05
N GLY A 24 13.86 5.30 51.30
CA GLY A 24 14.35 6.61 51.70
C GLY A 24 13.67 7.74 50.93
N ASN A 25 12.68 8.33 51.58
CA ASN A 25 12.04 9.62 51.30
C ASN A 25 11.23 9.77 50.01
N ARG A 26 9.99 10.22 50.23
CA ARG A 26 8.99 10.65 49.26
C ARG A 26 9.11 12.17 49.09
N PRO A 27 9.67 12.67 47.97
CA PRO A 27 9.30 13.97 47.44
C PRO A 27 8.19 13.80 46.40
N GLN A 28 7.24 14.72 46.48
CA GLN A 28 6.08 14.94 45.61
C GLN A 28 6.22 14.41 44.19
N THR A 29 5.27 13.58 43.77
CA THR A 29 4.99 13.29 42.37
C THR A 29 4.73 14.61 41.65
N PRO A 30 5.57 15.03 40.69
CA PRO A 30 5.13 15.98 39.68
C PRO A 30 4.06 15.23 38.89
N SER A 31 2.83 15.73 38.90
CA SER A 31 1.82 15.29 37.94
C SER A 31 2.41 15.51 36.56
N SER A 32 2.88 14.43 35.93
CA SER A 32 3.15 14.44 34.50
C SER A 32 1.87 14.90 33.83
N PRO A 33 1.89 15.92 32.95
CA PRO A 33 0.78 16.08 32.02
C PRO A 33 0.64 14.73 31.31
N VAL A 34 -0.55 14.14 31.42
CA VAL A 34 -0.97 13.05 30.55
C VAL A 34 -0.91 13.63 29.15
N SER A 35 0.20 13.37 28.45
CA SER A 35 0.23 13.50 27.00
C SER A 35 -0.68 12.41 26.48
N ASP A 36 -1.96 12.73 26.33
CA ASP A 36 -2.78 12.09 25.31
C ASP A 36 -2.46 12.81 24.00
N PRO A 37 -1.62 12.25 23.12
CA PRO A 37 -1.93 12.36 21.71
C PRO A 37 -2.94 11.26 21.43
N THR A 38 -4.21 11.53 21.67
CA THR A 38 -5.24 10.94 20.81
C THR A 38 -5.07 11.62 19.45
N SER A 39 -4.00 11.26 18.75
CA SER A 39 -3.87 11.51 17.33
C SER A 39 -4.97 10.68 16.71
N ASN A 40 -6.14 11.29 16.51
CA ASN A 40 -7.15 10.71 15.66
C ASN A 40 -6.44 10.38 14.34
N PRO A 41 -6.37 9.11 13.94
CA PRO A 41 -5.71 8.76 12.71
C PRO A 41 -6.44 9.51 11.59
N THR A 42 -5.75 10.45 10.97
CA THR A 42 -6.28 11.17 9.81
C THR A 42 -5.99 10.29 8.59
N LEU A 43 -6.98 10.12 7.71
CA LEU A 43 -6.77 9.50 6.42
C LEU A 43 -5.59 10.16 5.68
N PRO A 44 -4.77 9.38 4.96
CA PRO A 44 -3.61 9.92 4.28
C PRO A 44 -4.07 10.82 3.14
N VAL A 45 -3.31 11.88 2.86
CA VAL A 45 -3.57 12.72 1.69
C VAL A 45 -3.24 11.92 0.44
N ILE A 46 -4.20 11.86 -0.49
CA ILE A 46 -4.02 11.17 -1.77
C ILE A 46 -3.44 12.17 -2.76
N ASP A 47 -2.22 11.91 -3.20
CA ASP A 47 -1.51 12.76 -4.16
C ASP A 47 -1.60 12.20 -5.58
N GLN A 48 -1.65 13.11 -6.54
CA GLN A 48 -1.43 12.76 -7.95
C GLN A 48 0.06 12.60 -8.24
N PHE A 49 0.38 11.75 -9.20
CA PHE A 49 1.72 11.61 -9.73
C PHE A 49 1.75 11.67 -11.27
N THR A 50 2.90 12.04 -11.80
CA THR A 50 3.20 12.08 -13.23
C THR A 50 3.76 10.74 -13.72
N LEU A 51 3.79 10.55 -15.04
CA LEU A 51 4.38 9.36 -15.64
C LEU A 51 5.89 9.24 -15.34
N ASP A 52 6.61 10.37 -15.32
CA ASP A 52 8.04 10.40 -14.98
C ASP A 52 8.29 9.96 -13.53
N GLU A 53 7.44 10.39 -12.60
CA GLU A 53 7.49 9.92 -11.21
C GLU A 53 7.19 8.43 -11.11
N LEU A 54 6.22 7.92 -11.88
CA LEU A 54 5.91 6.48 -11.93
C LEU A 54 7.11 5.66 -12.40
N PHE A 55 7.77 6.08 -13.49
CA PHE A 55 8.97 5.40 -14.00
C PHE A 55 10.13 5.47 -13.01
N ALA A 56 10.28 6.58 -12.26
CA ALA A 56 11.29 6.69 -11.21
C ALA A 56 11.09 5.71 -10.05
N GLN A 57 9.91 5.09 -9.94
CA GLN A 57 9.59 4.05 -8.95
C GLN A 57 9.64 2.64 -9.53
N ASP A 58 10.30 2.44 -10.68
CA ASP A 58 10.27 1.17 -11.43
C ASP A 58 8.83 0.73 -11.78
N GLY A 59 7.90 1.70 -11.84
CA GLY A 59 6.55 1.50 -12.32
C GLY A 59 6.44 1.72 -13.83
N GLY A 60 5.23 1.60 -14.37
CA GLY A 60 4.94 1.77 -15.80
C GLY A 60 5.03 0.48 -16.61
N GLY A 61 4.93 0.60 -17.94
CA GLY A 61 4.77 -0.55 -18.84
C GLY A 61 3.33 -1.05 -18.88
N CYS A 62 3.14 -2.37 -19.01
CA CYS A 62 1.83 -2.97 -19.06
C CYS A 62 1.11 -2.89 -17.70
N GLY A 63 -0.11 -2.40 -17.70
CA GLY A 63 -0.88 -2.24 -16.46
C GLY A 63 -2.16 -1.44 -16.63
N MET A 64 -2.72 -0.99 -15.52
CA MET A 64 -3.84 -0.07 -15.46
C MET A 64 -3.44 1.20 -14.73
N THR A 65 -3.64 2.35 -15.36
CA THR A 65 -3.51 3.66 -14.71
C THR A 65 -4.89 4.24 -14.47
N LEU A 66 -5.12 4.80 -13.28
CA LEU A 66 -6.38 5.44 -12.91
C LEU A 66 -6.13 6.91 -12.54
N TRP A 67 -7.09 7.77 -12.88
CA TRP A 67 -7.13 9.18 -12.51
C TRP A 67 -8.55 9.58 -12.10
N HIS A 68 -8.69 10.75 -11.45
CA HIS A 68 -9.99 11.27 -11.04
C HIS A 68 -10.96 11.38 -12.21
N ARG A 69 -12.21 10.94 -12.01
CA ARG A 69 -13.33 11.22 -12.92
C ARG A 69 -13.87 12.63 -12.65
N ASP A 70 -13.09 13.66 -12.91
CA ASP A 70 -13.61 15.03 -12.90
C ASP A 70 -14.17 15.37 -14.30
N ASP A 71 -15.46 15.72 -14.36
CA ASP A 71 -16.28 16.37 -15.41
C ASP A 71 -15.94 16.22 -16.91
N GLY A 72 -15.16 15.21 -17.31
CA GLY A 72 -14.92 14.81 -18.71
C GLY A 72 -13.58 15.23 -19.33
N LEU A 73 -12.64 15.79 -18.56
CA LEU A 73 -11.27 16.06 -19.06
C LEU A 73 -10.26 15.16 -18.36
N ARG A 74 -9.33 14.59 -19.13
CA ARG A 74 -8.23 13.77 -18.60
C ARG A 74 -7.45 14.59 -17.58
N ALA A 75 -7.47 14.16 -16.32
CA ALA A 75 -6.70 14.82 -15.27
C ALA A 75 -5.21 14.80 -15.62
N THR A 76 -4.48 15.85 -15.23
CA THR A 76 -3.05 16.00 -15.56
C THR A 76 -2.13 15.02 -14.79
N GLY A 77 -2.69 14.25 -13.86
CA GLY A 77 -1.95 13.29 -13.05
C GLY A 77 -2.75 12.02 -12.78
N TYR A 78 -2.03 10.99 -12.36
CA TYR A 78 -2.56 9.68 -12.02
C TYR A 78 -2.68 9.56 -10.50
N LEU A 79 -3.69 8.81 -10.05
CA LEU A 79 -3.87 8.46 -8.65
C LEU A 79 -3.27 7.09 -8.34
N PHE A 80 -3.29 6.19 -9.31
CA PHE A 80 -3.00 4.79 -9.09
C PHE A 80 -2.46 4.13 -10.36
N PHE A 81 -1.54 3.20 -10.16
CA PHE A 81 -1.06 2.30 -11.20
C PHE A 81 -1.07 0.87 -10.67
N ASN A 82 -1.60 -0.08 -11.45
CA ASN A 82 -1.49 -1.52 -11.21
C ASN A 82 -0.67 -2.15 -12.33
N GLY A 83 0.57 -2.54 -12.02
CA GLY A 83 1.47 -3.15 -13.00
C GLY A 83 1.24 -4.65 -13.15
N LEU A 84 1.35 -5.14 -14.38
CA LEU A 84 1.44 -6.57 -14.67
C LEU A 84 2.87 -7.05 -14.42
N ALA A 85 3.17 -7.52 -13.21
CA ALA A 85 4.45 -8.20 -13.00
C ALA A 85 4.46 -9.57 -13.68
N GLN A 86 5.58 -9.93 -14.30
CA GLN A 86 5.88 -11.33 -14.63
C GLN A 86 7.01 -11.80 -13.71
N PRO A 87 6.80 -12.83 -12.86
CA PRO A 87 5.56 -13.59 -12.65
C PRO A 87 4.48 -12.82 -11.87
N SER A 88 3.21 -13.10 -12.17
CA SER A 88 2.00 -12.37 -11.70
C SER A 88 1.80 -12.30 -10.18
N THR A 89 2.60 -13.03 -9.40
CA THR A 89 2.64 -12.97 -7.93
C THR A 89 3.26 -11.68 -7.40
N ASP A 90 3.99 -10.95 -8.24
CA ASP A 90 4.67 -9.70 -7.87
C ASP A 90 3.92 -8.47 -8.40
N ALA A 91 2.64 -8.58 -8.78
CA ALA A 91 1.86 -7.44 -9.28
C ALA A 91 1.85 -6.33 -8.22
N VAL A 92 2.56 -5.24 -8.54
CA VAL A 92 2.72 -4.08 -7.65
C VAL A 92 1.74 -3.01 -8.07
N ALA A 93 0.87 -2.63 -7.12
CA ALA A 93 0.11 -1.41 -7.23
C ALA A 93 0.89 -0.25 -6.60
N LEU A 94 0.85 0.92 -7.23
CA LEU A 94 1.55 2.14 -6.81
C LEU A 94 0.52 3.26 -6.61
N MET A 95 0.60 3.93 -5.47
CA MET A 95 -0.18 5.12 -5.15
C MET A 95 0.71 6.07 -4.32
N LYS A 96 0.54 7.38 -4.50
CA LYS A 96 1.30 8.39 -3.74
C LYS A 96 0.43 8.92 -2.61
N LEU A 97 0.87 8.69 -1.37
CA LEU A 97 0.16 9.07 -0.15
C LEU A 97 1.08 9.92 0.72
N ASP A 98 0.60 11.07 1.18
CA ASP A 98 1.37 12.04 1.99
C ASP A 98 2.74 12.39 1.37
N GLY A 99 2.80 12.49 0.04
CA GLY A 99 3.99 12.78 -0.73
C GLY A 99 4.90 11.58 -1.04
N GLU A 100 4.61 10.39 -0.50
CA GLU A 100 5.42 9.19 -0.65
C GLU A 100 4.75 8.11 -1.51
N PHE A 101 5.53 7.44 -2.36
CA PHE A 101 5.03 6.28 -3.10
C PHE A 101 4.95 5.05 -2.21
N ILE A 102 3.75 4.48 -2.12
CA ILE A 102 3.52 3.21 -1.46
C ILE A 102 3.34 2.12 -2.52
N ARG A 103 4.07 1.02 -2.33
CA ARG A 103 3.95 -0.21 -3.11
C ARG A 103 3.00 -1.17 -2.40
N PHE A 104 1.83 -1.37 -2.99
CA PHE A 104 0.82 -2.28 -2.49
C PHE A 104 0.96 -3.64 -3.15
N ARG A 105 0.74 -4.70 -2.36
CA ARG A 105 0.66 -6.07 -2.84
C ARG A 105 -0.79 -6.46 -3.04
N ARG A 106 -1.11 -7.07 -4.18
CA ARG A 106 -2.45 -7.64 -4.39
C ARG A 106 -2.70 -8.81 -3.43
N ILE A 107 -3.80 -8.75 -2.68
CA ILE A 107 -4.21 -9.78 -1.71
C ILE A 107 -5.48 -10.54 -2.13
N ALA A 108 -6.29 -9.96 -3.02
CA ALA A 108 -7.44 -10.63 -3.62
C ALA A 108 -7.71 -10.07 -5.02
N ALA A 109 -8.33 -10.89 -5.87
CA ALA A 109 -8.83 -10.51 -7.18
C ALA A 109 -10.06 -11.35 -7.51
N SER A 110 -11.08 -10.75 -8.10
CA SER A 110 -12.25 -11.45 -8.61
C SER A 110 -12.89 -10.73 -9.82
N GLY A 111 -13.76 -11.44 -10.53
CA GLY A 111 -14.49 -10.92 -11.67
C GLY A 111 -13.84 -11.23 -13.03
N ASP A 112 -14.23 -10.49 -14.05
CA ASP A 112 -13.81 -10.76 -15.42
C ASP A 112 -12.34 -10.37 -15.62
N GLU A 113 -11.60 -11.20 -16.36
CA GLU A 113 -10.21 -10.91 -16.71
C GLU A 113 -10.12 -10.01 -17.94
N PHE A 114 -9.23 -9.01 -17.88
CA PHE A 114 -8.89 -8.14 -19.01
C PHE A 114 -7.45 -7.67 -18.89
N TYR A 115 -6.69 -7.75 -19.99
CA TYR A 115 -5.29 -7.32 -20.04
C TYR A 115 -4.46 -7.79 -18.81
N GLY A 116 -4.64 -9.05 -18.39
CA GLY A 116 -3.94 -9.63 -17.23
C GLY A 116 -4.38 -9.14 -15.84
N GLN A 117 -5.51 -8.42 -15.77
CA GLN A 117 -6.11 -7.85 -14.56
C GLN A 117 -7.53 -8.39 -14.35
N GLN A 118 -8.12 -8.13 -13.19
CA GLN A 118 -9.52 -8.48 -12.91
C GLN A 118 -10.33 -7.24 -12.54
N THR A 119 -11.64 -7.29 -12.77
CA THR A 119 -12.55 -6.14 -12.55
C THR A 119 -12.65 -5.71 -11.10
N SER A 120 -12.33 -6.60 -10.15
CA SER A 120 -12.27 -6.29 -8.72
C SER A 120 -10.94 -6.77 -8.15
N GLN A 121 -10.17 -5.88 -7.53
CA GLN A 121 -8.85 -6.19 -6.99
C GLN A 121 -8.63 -5.48 -5.64
N THR A 122 -8.14 -6.24 -4.67
CA THR A 122 -7.80 -5.73 -3.33
C THR A 122 -6.30 -5.78 -3.13
N PHE A 123 -5.73 -4.72 -2.57
CA PHE A 123 -4.31 -4.57 -2.30
C PHE A 123 -4.08 -4.11 -0.86
N ALA A 124 -2.95 -4.51 -0.29
CA ALA A 124 -2.54 -4.09 1.05
C ALA A 124 -1.16 -3.42 1.03
N SER A 125 -0.98 -2.41 1.87
CA SER A 125 0.33 -1.81 2.13
C SER A 125 1.28 -2.83 2.77
N PRO A 126 2.61 -2.59 2.76
CA PRO A 126 3.57 -3.55 3.32
C PRO A 126 3.34 -3.94 4.79
N ASP A 127 2.83 -2.99 5.59
CA ASP A 127 2.47 -3.18 7.00
C ASP A 127 1.01 -3.61 7.21
N ASN A 128 0.21 -3.70 6.14
CA ASN A 128 -1.24 -3.95 6.14
C ASN A 128 -2.05 -2.90 6.93
N ALA A 129 -1.52 -1.69 7.12
CA ALA A 129 -2.25 -0.60 7.74
C ALA A 129 -3.26 0.07 6.78
N ILE A 130 -3.02 -0.02 5.46
CA ILE A 130 -3.86 0.55 4.41
C ILE A 130 -4.31 -0.58 3.47
N GLU A 131 -5.61 -0.62 3.19
CA GLU A 131 -6.20 -1.47 2.17
C GLU A 131 -6.72 -0.61 1.01
N LEU A 132 -6.46 -1.05 -0.22
CA LEU A 132 -7.01 -0.47 -1.43
C LEU A 132 -7.93 -1.48 -2.09
N GLN A 133 -9.16 -1.06 -2.40
CA GLN A 133 -10.08 -1.83 -3.23
C GLN A 133 -10.30 -1.06 -4.53
N VAL A 134 -10.11 -1.74 -5.66
CA VAL A 134 -10.30 -1.18 -6.99
C VAL A 134 -11.33 -2.01 -7.71
N ASP A 135 -12.47 -1.39 -8.03
CA ASP A 135 -13.55 -1.99 -8.79
C ASP A 135 -13.74 -1.19 -10.08
N VAL A 136 -13.62 -1.85 -11.22
CA VAL A 136 -13.70 -1.24 -12.55
C VAL A 136 -14.58 -2.04 -13.50
N THR A 137 -15.19 -1.32 -14.44
CA THR A 137 -15.87 -1.86 -15.61
C THR A 137 -15.07 -1.49 -16.85
N GLN A 138 -14.99 -2.42 -17.81
CA GLN A 138 -14.37 -2.16 -19.10
C GLN A 138 -15.29 -1.31 -19.97
N GLY A 139 -14.75 -0.24 -20.53
CA GLY A 139 -15.39 0.60 -21.52
C GLY A 139 -15.00 0.20 -22.95
N ASP A 140 -15.02 1.19 -23.84
CA ASP A 140 -14.64 1.00 -25.23
C ASP A 140 -13.13 0.69 -25.39
N PRO A 141 -12.74 -0.07 -26.43
CA PRO A 141 -11.34 -0.21 -26.82
C PRO A 141 -10.68 1.15 -27.06
N GLY A 142 -9.47 1.33 -26.54
CA GLY A 142 -8.66 2.53 -26.73
C GLY A 142 -7.86 2.52 -28.04
N GLU A 143 -7.03 3.55 -28.24
CA GLU A 143 -6.30 3.78 -29.50
C GLU A 143 -5.11 2.82 -29.73
N ILE A 144 -4.51 2.26 -28.69
CA ILE A 144 -3.31 1.41 -28.76
C ILE A 144 -3.42 0.31 -27.70
N GLU A 145 -3.77 -0.91 -28.12
CA GLU A 145 -3.80 -2.13 -27.30
C GLU A 145 -4.23 -1.91 -25.83
N SER A 146 -5.27 -1.08 -25.68
CA SER A 146 -5.80 -0.68 -24.39
C SER A 146 -7.31 -0.77 -24.39
N VAL A 147 -7.88 -0.82 -23.19
CA VAL A 147 -9.30 -0.64 -22.95
C VAL A 147 -9.47 0.47 -21.95
N SER A 148 -10.40 1.37 -22.23
CA SER A 148 -10.82 2.36 -21.25
C SER A 148 -11.45 1.64 -20.07
N VAL A 149 -11.23 2.15 -18.86
CA VAL A 149 -11.89 1.62 -17.66
C VAL A 149 -12.54 2.75 -16.89
N GLU A 150 -13.64 2.43 -16.25
CA GLU A 150 -14.28 3.33 -15.31
C GLU A 150 -14.64 2.59 -14.03
N GLY A 151 -14.52 3.25 -12.88
CA GLY A 151 -14.89 2.60 -11.65
C GLY A 151 -14.65 3.44 -10.41
N THR A 152 -14.29 2.75 -9.34
CA THR A 152 -14.09 3.32 -8.01
C THR A 152 -12.79 2.79 -7.41
N LEU A 153 -12.00 3.69 -6.82
CA LEU A 153 -10.88 3.36 -5.94
C LEU A 153 -11.30 3.69 -4.50
N GLN A 154 -11.25 2.70 -3.62
CA GLN A 154 -11.54 2.84 -2.20
C GLN A 154 -10.25 2.67 -1.41
N LEU A 155 -9.92 3.63 -0.57
CA LEU A 155 -8.81 3.58 0.38
C LEU A 155 -9.37 3.45 1.78
N GLN A 156 -8.97 2.39 2.49
CA GLN A 156 -9.35 2.16 3.88
C GLN A 156 -8.13 2.24 4.80
N GLN A 157 -8.24 3.03 5.88
CA GLN A 157 -7.23 3.10 6.94
C GLN A 157 -7.92 3.34 8.28
N ASN A 158 -7.54 2.60 9.32
CA ASN A 158 -8.05 2.78 10.69
C ASN A 158 -9.59 2.76 10.81
N GLY A 159 -10.27 2.03 9.92
CA GLY A 159 -11.74 1.94 9.88
C GLY A 159 -12.43 3.08 9.14
N GLU A 160 -11.69 4.11 8.72
CA GLU A 160 -12.19 5.15 7.81
C GLU A 160 -12.00 4.73 6.36
N MET A 161 -12.90 5.17 5.49
CA MET A 161 -12.91 4.86 4.05
C MET A 161 -13.01 6.15 3.24
N THR A 162 -12.16 6.28 2.24
CA THR A 162 -12.27 7.30 1.17
C THR A 162 -12.63 6.61 -0.13
N GLU A 163 -13.70 7.06 -0.78
CA GLU A 163 -14.14 6.57 -2.08
C GLU A 163 -13.82 7.61 -3.16
N ILE A 164 -13.18 7.19 -4.25
CA ILE A 164 -12.79 8.06 -5.36
C ILE A 164 -13.36 7.50 -6.66
N PRO A 165 -14.23 8.24 -7.37
CA PRO A 165 -14.62 7.87 -8.72
C PRO A 165 -13.45 8.07 -9.67
N VAL A 166 -13.16 7.04 -10.47
CA VAL A 166 -12.00 7.01 -11.36
C VAL A 166 -12.39 6.71 -12.80
N LEU A 167 -11.55 7.21 -13.71
CA LEU A 167 -11.39 6.75 -15.09
C LEU A 167 -9.98 6.22 -15.26
N GLY A 168 -9.76 5.44 -16.29
CA GLY A 168 -8.46 4.85 -16.54
C GLY A 168 -8.32 4.27 -17.93
N ASP A 169 -7.11 3.77 -18.18
CA ASP A 169 -6.79 2.90 -19.30
C ASP A 169 -6.04 1.68 -18.75
N ALA A 170 -6.33 0.50 -19.30
CA ALA A 170 -5.58 -0.73 -19.06
C ALA A 170 -5.01 -1.26 -20.38
N GLY A 171 -3.71 -1.52 -20.45
CA GLY A 171 -3.07 -1.95 -21.69
C GLY A 171 -1.55 -2.11 -21.61
N CYS A 172 -0.95 -2.28 -22.79
CA CYS A 172 0.46 -2.25 -23.12
C CYS A 172 0.63 -1.35 -24.36
#